data_AF-A0AA43DFL4-F1
#
_entry.id   AF-A0AA43DFL4-F1
#
_cell.length_a   1.000
_cell.length_b   1.000
_cell.length_c   1.000
_cell.angle_alpha   90.00
_cell.angle_beta   90.00
_cell.angle_gamma   90.00
#
_symmetry.space_group_name_H-M   'P 1'
#
loop_
_entity.id
_entity.type
_entity.pdbx_description
1 polymer ?
#
loop_
_entity_poly.entity_id
_entity_poly.type
_entity_poly.pdbx_seq_one_letter_code
_entity_poly.pdbx_strand_id
1 'polypeptide(L)'
;MASSVDIAILKSSDLQAYNEAIEGFKTASPGTAILTEYDLRGDLERGKQLARRIRASDSALVVAVGLKAALAAKLEIVDIPIVYMMILDPLKHRLTADNMTGVLLEIPTDRQFKIMRTFLPNLRRIGMMYDPDKTAPKLKEAASRASTYEFQLQGFPVENEKEVPQQLRTLLSESEALWLIPDSTVLTDESIRFILESAVAKQVPVVGFSSEFTRLGALLSMSIDYGEVGREAGLLAKRIVNGEQRLPLTPVSVQRIRITVNQKTARYLGLTIPKELDSLIDETY
;
A
#
# COMPACT_ATOMS: atom_id res chain seq x y z
N MET A 1 5.19 -39.46 1.56
CA MET A 1 4.26 -38.54 2.25
C MET A 1 4.93 -37.19 2.28
N ALA A 2 4.29 -36.12 1.78
CA ALA A 2 4.87 -34.78 1.91
C ALA A 2 4.90 -34.44 3.39
N SER A 3 6.09 -34.17 3.95
CA SER A 3 6.22 -33.70 5.33
C SER A 3 5.46 -32.38 5.48
N SER A 4 4.68 -32.25 6.55
CA SER A 4 4.08 -30.96 6.91
C SER A 4 5.18 -29.92 7.13
N VAL A 5 4.91 -28.68 6.75
CA VAL A 5 5.87 -27.58 6.90
C VAL A 5 5.35 -26.59 7.92
N ASP A 6 6.10 -26.35 8.98
CA ASP A 6 5.71 -25.39 10.01
C ASP A 6 6.02 -23.96 9.55
N ILE A 7 5.01 -23.10 9.59
CA ILE A 7 5.15 -21.66 9.30
C ILE A 7 4.65 -20.86 10.49
N ALA A 8 5.52 -20.03 11.05
CA ALA A 8 5.17 -19.12 12.13
C ALA A 8 4.70 -17.77 11.57
N ILE A 9 3.53 -17.31 11.98
CA ILE A 9 3.00 -15.99 11.66
C ILE A 9 3.21 -15.09 12.89
N LEU A 10 4.19 -14.20 12.84
CA LEU A 10 4.43 -13.21 13.89
C LEU A 10 3.71 -11.91 13.52
N LYS A 11 2.67 -11.54 14.28
CA LYS A 11 1.87 -10.33 14.03
C LYS A 11 2.16 -9.22 15.02
N SER A 12 2.19 -7.98 14.53
CA SER A 12 2.48 -6.79 15.33
C SER A 12 1.39 -6.46 16.36
N SER A 13 0.14 -6.74 16.04
CA SER A 13 -1.04 -6.50 16.88
C SER A 13 -2.26 -7.17 16.24
N ASP A 14 -3.37 -7.21 16.96
CA ASP A 14 -4.65 -7.66 16.40
C ASP A 14 -5.40 -6.50 15.74
N LEU A 15 -5.19 -6.32 14.43
CA LEU A 15 -5.87 -5.32 13.60
C LEU A 15 -6.63 -6.01 12.48
N GLN A 16 -7.82 -5.50 12.15
CA GLN A 16 -8.64 -6.03 11.06
C GLN A 16 -7.84 -6.17 9.75
N ALA A 17 -7.12 -5.12 9.35
CA ALA A 17 -6.29 -5.15 8.14
C ALA A 17 -5.20 -6.24 8.15
N TYR A 18 -4.62 -6.54 9.32
CA TYR A 18 -3.65 -7.62 9.45
C TYR A 18 -4.33 -8.98 9.38
N ASN A 19 -5.51 -9.12 9.98
CA ASN A 19 -6.27 -10.36 9.95
C ASN A 19 -6.75 -10.66 8.52
N GLU A 20 -7.19 -9.66 7.75
CA GLU A 20 -7.51 -9.80 6.32
C GLU A 20 -6.30 -10.28 5.51
N ALA A 21 -5.12 -9.71 5.73
CA ALA A 21 -3.89 -10.17 5.08
C ALA A 21 -3.46 -11.58 5.52
N ILE A 22 -3.65 -11.94 6.79
CA ILE A 22 -3.37 -13.29 7.29
C ILE A 22 -4.32 -14.31 6.64
N GLU A 23 -5.61 -14.01 6.51
CA GLU A 23 -6.56 -14.88 5.80
C GLU A 23 -6.17 -15.03 4.33
N GLY A 24 -5.83 -13.94 3.65
CA GLY A 24 -5.29 -13.98 2.29
C GLY A 24 -4.07 -14.88 2.16
N PHE A 25 -3.13 -14.78 3.10
CA PHE A 25 -1.95 -15.64 3.19
C PHE A 25 -2.32 -17.11 3.32
N LYS A 26 -3.25 -17.44 4.23
CA LYS A 26 -3.71 -18.82 4.46
C LYS A 26 -4.21 -19.47 3.17
N THR A 27 -4.97 -18.73 2.34
CA THR A 27 -5.55 -19.28 1.09
C THR A 27 -4.52 -19.68 0.04
N ALA A 28 -3.32 -19.09 0.06
CA ALA A 28 -2.26 -19.33 -0.94
C ALA A 28 -1.01 -20.00 -0.36
N SER A 29 -1.01 -20.26 0.95
CA SER A 29 0.08 -20.96 1.64
C SER A 29 0.23 -22.41 1.13
N PRO A 30 1.38 -23.07 1.38
CA PRO A 30 1.53 -24.49 1.05
C PRO A 30 0.41 -25.31 1.68
N GLY A 31 -0.29 -26.15 0.91
CA GLY A 31 -1.45 -26.91 1.41
C GLY A 31 -1.12 -27.93 2.53
N THR A 32 0.17 -28.18 2.78
CA THR A 32 0.68 -29.02 3.88
C THR A 32 1.22 -28.20 5.06
N ALA A 33 1.04 -26.87 5.04
CA ALA A 33 1.59 -26.00 6.07
C ALA A 33 0.79 -26.08 7.38
N ILE A 34 1.50 -26.19 8.50
CA ILE A 34 0.94 -25.98 9.83
C ILE A 34 1.24 -24.52 10.21
N LEU A 35 0.18 -23.73 10.38
CA LEU A 35 0.30 -22.29 10.61
C LEU A 35 0.09 -21.98 12.09
N THR A 36 1.08 -21.36 12.72
CA THR A 36 0.98 -20.94 14.13
C THR A 36 1.09 -19.43 14.24
N GLU A 37 0.08 -18.78 14.83
CA GLU A 37 0.05 -17.33 15.02
C GLU A 37 0.63 -16.90 16.38
N TYR A 38 1.47 -15.88 16.36
CA TYR A 38 2.09 -15.26 17.53
C TYR A 38 1.81 -13.77 17.53
N ASP A 39 1.15 -13.28 18.57
CA ASP A 39 0.83 -11.86 18.73
C ASP A 39 1.73 -11.15 19.75
N LEU A 40 2.47 -10.15 19.27
CA LEU A 40 3.31 -9.29 20.12
C LEU A 40 2.54 -8.15 20.79
N ARG A 41 1.26 -7.96 20.49
CA ARG A 41 0.33 -7.02 21.16
C ARG A 41 0.86 -5.58 21.20
N GLY A 42 1.52 -5.16 20.11
CA GLY A 42 2.15 -3.85 19.99
C GLY A 42 3.46 -3.68 20.75
N ASP A 43 3.95 -4.68 21.49
CA ASP A 43 5.20 -4.62 22.26
C ASP A 43 6.37 -5.30 21.51
N LEU A 44 7.38 -4.50 21.15
CA LEU A 44 8.56 -4.98 20.43
C LEU A 44 9.42 -5.95 21.27
N GLU A 45 9.53 -5.76 22.59
CA GLU A 45 10.31 -6.65 23.45
C GLU A 45 9.62 -8.01 23.61
N ARG A 46 8.30 -8.02 23.74
CA ARG A 46 7.51 -9.25 23.60
C ARG A 46 7.73 -9.89 22.24
N GLY A 47 7.74 -9.09 21.17
CA GLY A 47 8.05 -9.54 19.81
C GLY A 47 9.39 -10.27 19.72
N LYS A 48 10.46 -9.72 20.31
CA LYS A 48 11.78 -10.36 20.35
C LYS A 48 11.76 -11.69 21.11
N GLN A 49 11.05 -11.76 22.23
CA GLN A 49 10.90 -13.02 22.99
C GLN A 49 10.17 -14.08 22.17
N LEU A 50 9.11 -13.72 21.45
CA LEU A 50 8.39 -14.62 20.55
C LEU A 50 9.27 -15.05 19.37
N ALA A 51 10.02 -14.13 18.77
CA ALA A 51 10.93 -14.41 17.68
C ALA A 51 12.04 -15.39 18.07
N ARG A 52 12.61 -15.28 19.29
CA ARG A 52 13.57 -16.27 19.83
C ARG A 52 12.94 -17.65 20.00
N ARG A 53 11.68 -17.72 20.44
CA ARG A 53 10.94 -18.99 20.55
C ARG A 53 10.68 -19.62 19.19
N ILE A 54 10.30 -18.82 18.20
CA ILE A 54 10.10 -19.26 16.81
C ILE A 54 11.42 -19.78 16.23
N ARG A 55 12.53 -19.07 16.46
CA ARG A 55 13.86 -19.51 16.02
C ARG A 55 14.30 -20.84 16.63
N ALA A 56 13.92 -21.10 17.89
CA ALA A 56 14.19 -22.35 18.58
C ALA A 56 13.21 -23.48 18.21
N SER A 57 12.25 -23.24 17.31
CA SER A 57 11.31 -24.24 16.81
C SER A 57 11.73 -24.77 15.44
N ASP A 58 11.02 -25.79 14.94
CA ASP A 58 11.22 -26.36 13.60
C ASP A 58 10.53 -25.53 12.48
N SER A 59 10.33 -24.23 12.69
CA SER A 59 9.68 -23.36 11.70
C SER A 59 10.53 -23.27 10.44
N ALA A 60 9.96 -23.64 9.29
CA ALA A 60 10.66 -23.53 8.01
C ALA A 60 10.63 -22.12 7.43
N LEU A 61 9.67 -21.30 7.85
CA LEU A 61 9.49 -19.92 7.40
C LEU A 61 8.76 -19.08 8.46
N VAL A 62 9.09 -17.80 8.52
CA VAL A 62 8.39 -16.82 9.36
C VAL A 62 7.68 -15.78 8.48
N VAL A 63 6.39 -15.56 8.74
CA VAL A 63 5.63 -14.46 8.15
C VAL A 63 5.54 -13.34 9.18
N ALA A 64 6.14 -12.19 8.88
CA ALA A 64 6.11 -11.04 9.76
C ALA A 64 5.06 -10.01 9.31
N VAL A 65 4.01 -9.83 10.11
CA VAL A 65 2.87 -8.95 9.77
C VAL A 65 2.98 -7.63 10.53
N GLY A 66 3.25 -6.56 9.79
CA GLY A 66 3.47 -5.22 10.32
C GLY A 66 4.89 -4.95 10.81
N LEU A 67 5.20 -3.66 11.00
CA LEU A 67 6.58 -3.19 11.20
C LEU A 67 7.25 -3.76 12.45
N LYS A 68 6.56 -3.79 13.59
CA LYS A 68 7.15 -4.28 14.86
C LYS A 68 7.51 -5.77 14.79
N ALA A 69 6.67 -6.57 14.14
CA ALA A 69 6.94 -7.98 13.92
C ALA A 69 8.14 -8.19 13.00
N ALA A 70 8.24 -7.44 11.90
CA ALA A 70 9.38 -7.54 10.99
C ALA A 70 10.69 -7.10 11.64
N LEU A 71 10.67 -6.05 12.48
CA LEU A 71 11.83 -5.64 13.27
C LEU A 71 12.23 -6.69 14.30
N ALA A 72 11.27 -7.27 15.03
CA ALA A 72 11.56 -8.35 15.97
C ALA A 72 12.15 -9.59 15.28
N ALA A 73 11.54 -10.02 14.17
CA ALA A 73 12.03 -11.14 13.38
C ALA A 73 13.44 -10.86 12.84
N LYS A 74 13.68 -9.68 12.25
CA LYS A 74 15.00 -9.28 11.76
C LYS A 74 16.08 -9.32 12.85
N LEU A 75 15.75 -8.93 14.08
CA LEU A 75 16.73 -8.84 15.18
C LEU A 75 17.08 -10.21 15.76
N GLU A 76 16.14 -11.16 15.77
CA GLU A 76 16.29 -12.39 16.54
C GLU A 76 16.39 -13.65 15.66
N ILE A 77 15.95 -13.58 14.39
CA ILE A 77 15.85 -14.70 13.45
C ILE A 77 16.81 -14.46 12.29
N VAL A 78 17.93 -15.19 12.29
CA VAL A 78 19.04 -14.99 11.33
C VAL A 78 19.22 -16.15 10.35
N ASP A 79 18.55 -17.27 10.61
CA ASP A 79 18.73 -18.58 9.98
C ASP A 79 17.47 -19.13 9.32
N ILE A 80 16.29 -18.58 9.66
CA ILE A 80 15.00 -18.96 9.05
C ILE A 80 14.59 -17.89 8.02
N PRO A 81 14.09 -18.24 6.83
CA PRO A 81 13.50 -17.30 5.88
C PRO A 81 12.36 -16.48 6.47
N ILE A 82 12.35 -15.17 6.19
CA ILE A 82 11.32 -14.22 6.64
C ILE A 82 10.61 -13.61 5.43
N VAL A 83 9.28 -13.70 5.40
CA VAL A 83 8.42 -12.96 4.46
C VAL A 83 7.64 -11.91 5.25
N TYR A 84 7.92 -10.63 5.02
CA TYR A 84 7.16 -9.55 5.64
C TYR A 84 6.01 -9.06 4.75
N MET A 85 4.96 -8.55 5.39
CA MET A 85 3.83 -7.90 4.73
C MET A 85 3.23 -6.81 5.61
N MET A 86 2.37 -5.97 5.04
CA MET A 86 1.67 -4.89 5.75
C MET A 86 2.60 -3.83 6.34
N ILE A 87 3.63 -3.43 5.59
CA ILE A 87 4.63 -2.43 6.00
C ILE A 87 4.76 -1.37 4.90
N LEU A 88 4.61 -0.11 5.31
CA LEU A 88 4.94 1.04 4.47
C LEU A 88 6.47 1.24 4.48
N ASP A 89 7.05 1.49 3.31
CA ASP A 89 8.47 1.79 3.11
C ASP A 89 9.46 0.88 3.89
N PRO A 90 9.47 -0.45 3.62
CA PRO A 90 10.35 -1.37 4.34
C PRO A 90 11.84 -0.99 4.28
N LEU A 91 12.28 -0.33 3.21
CA LEU A 91 13.65 0.20 3.06
C LEU A 91 13.98 1.30 4.07
N LYS A 92 13.03 2.21 4.38
CA LYS A 92 13.20 3.26 5.40
C LYS A 92 13.48 2.66 6.78
N HIS A 93 12.93 1.47 7.03
CA HIS A 93 13.12 0.71 8.27
C HIS A 93 14.27 -0.30 8.20
N ARG A 94 15.08 -0.27 7.12
CA ARG A 94 16.23 -1.15 6.91
C ARG A 94 15.85 -2.64 6.95
N LEU A 95 14.69 -3.02 6.43
CA LEU A 95 14.28 -4.44 6.34
C LEU A 95 15.00 -5.13 5.17
N THR A 96 16.31 -5.29 5.32
CA THR A 96 17.27 -5.68 4.27
C THR A 96 18.19 -6.83 4.72
N ALA A 97 17.78 -7.66 5.69
CA ALA A 97 18.56 -8.84 6.07
C ALA A 97 18.57 -9.87 4.94
N ASP A 98 19.65 -10.64 4.81
CA ASP A 98 19.80 -11.59 3.70
C ASP A 98 18.75 -12.70 3.73
N ASN A 99 18.22 -13.04 4.92
CA ASN A 99 17.16 -14.00 5.11
C ASN A 99 15.75 -13.38 5.07
N MET A 100 15.56 -12.16 4.57
CA MET A 100 14.23 -11.54 4.50
C MET A 100 13.85 -10.97 3.13
N THR A 101 12.58 -11.10 2.81
CA THR A 101 11.91 -10.44 1.68
C THR A 101 10.46 -10.15 2.05
N GLY A 102 9.64 -9.62 1.15
CA GLY A 102 8.23 -9.40 1.47
C GLY A 102 7.37 -8.93 0.31
N VAL A 103 6.16 -8.49 0.66
CA VAL A 103 5.20 -7.87 -0.25
C VAL A 103 5.11 -6.39 0.09
N LEU A 104 5.29 -5.53 -0.91
CA LEU A 104 5.20 -4.09 -0.79
C LEU A 104 3.74 -3.67 -0.59
N LEU A 105 3.48 -2.84 0.42
CA LEU A 105 2.19 -2.21 0.67
C LEU A 105 2.06 -0.89 -0.10
N GLU A 106 2.38 -0.91 -1.39
CA GLU A 106 2.18 0.23 -2.27
C GLU A 106 1.83 -0.22 -3.70
N ILE A 107 1.13 0.65 -4.41
CA ILE A 107 0.93 0.52 -5.85
C ILE A 107 2.08 1.29 -6.52
N PRO A 108 2.91 0.64 -7.38
CA PRO A 108 4.00 1.33 -8.05
C PRO A 108 3.53 2.59 -8.80
N THR A 109 4.30 3.67 -8.73
CA THR A 109 3.92 4.96 -9.31
C THR A 109 3.65 4.86 -10.81
N ASP A 110 4.46 4.08 -11.53
CA ASP A 110 4.26 3.78 -12.96
C ASP A 110 2.87 3.18 -13.24
N ARG A 111 2.43 2.26 -12.38
CA ARG A 111 1.09 1.65 -12.49
C ARG A 111 0.00 2.67 -12.20
N GLN A 112 0.17 3.51 -11.19
CA GLN A 112 -0.77 4.58 -10.87
C GLN A 112 -0.91 5.59 -12.02
N PHE A 113 0.20 6.06 -12.59
CA PHE A 113 0.21 6.97 -13.72
C PHE A 113 -0.39 6.36 -14.99
N LYS A 114 -0.11 5.08 -15.26
CA LYS A 114 -0.75 4.38 -16.38
C LYS A 114 -2.27 4.34 -16.23
N ILE A 115 -2.77 4.07 -15.03
CA ILE A 115 -4.21 4.07 -14.73
C ILE A 115 -4.77 5.49 -14.85
N MET A 116 -4.12 6.50 -14.26
CA MET A 116 -4.55 7.91 -14.41
C MET A 116 -4.65 8.32 -15.88
N ARG A 117 -3.66 7.98 -16.72
CA ARG A 117 -3.68 8.28 -18.16
C ARG A 117 -4.82 7.55 -18.87
N THR A 118 -5.15 6.33 -18.45
CA THR A 118 -6.25 5.54 -19.01
C THR A 118 -7.61 6.19 -18.72
N PHE A 119 -7.83 6.66 -17.49
CA PHE A 119 -9.10 7.27 -17.08
C PHE A 119 -9.20 8.77 -17.43
N LEU A 120 -8.07 9.47 -17.53
CA LEU A 120 -7.98 10.91 -17.78
C LEU A 120 -6.99 11.16 -18.95
N PRO A 121 -7.36 10.82 -20.20
CA PRO A 121 -6.44 10.83 -21.34
C PRO A 121 -5.88 12.22 -21.68
N ASN A 122 -6.59 13.29 -21.29
CA ASN A 122 -6.17 14.67 -21.54
C ASN A 122 -5.46 15.34 -20.34
N LEU A 123 -5.29 14.63 -19.22
CA LEU A 123 -4.66 15.18 -18.02
C LEU A 123 -3.19 15.50 -18.28
N ARG A 124 -2.73 16.67 -17.88
CA ARG A 124 -1.32 17.10 -17.99
C ARG A 124 -0.78 17.55 -16.64
N ARG A 125 -1.50 18.36 -15.87
CA ARG A 125 -1.00 18.93 -14.60
C ARG A 125 -1.62 18.23 -13.39
N ILE A 126 -0.78 17.56 -12.60
CA ILE A 126 -1.18 16.86 -11.38
C ILE A 126 -0.64 17.61 -10.18
N GLY A 127 -1.52 17.92 -9.24
CA GLY A 127 -1.16 18.51 -7.97
C GLY A 127 -1.11 17.47 -6.85
N MET A 128 -0.08 17.55 -5.99
CA MET A 128 0.07 16.69 -4.82
C MET A 128 0.51 17.52 -3.60
N MET A 129 -0.29 17.52 -2.53
CA MET A 129 0.18 18.00 -1.23
C MET A 129 1.01 16.92 -0.54
N TYR A 130 2.08 17.32 0.15
CA TYR A 130 3.01 16.39 0.78
C TYR A 130 3.69 17.02 1.99
N ASP A 131 4.02 16.18 2.97
CA ASP A 131 4.89 16.52 4.09
C ASP A 131 6.38 16.45 3.66
N PRO A 132 7.13 17.56 3.77
CA PRO A 132 8.56 17.59 3.42
C PRO A 132 9.45 16.58 4.15
N ASP A 133 9.12 16.25 5.39
CA ASP A 133 9.90 15.33 6.24
C ASP A 133 9.49 13.87 6.05
N LYS A 134 8.25 13.61 5.62
CA LYS A 134 7.71 12.24 5.54
C LYS A 134 7.61 11.71 4.12
N THR A 135 7.10 12.50 3.18
CA THR A 135 6.67 12.01 1.86
C THR A 135 7.34 12.73 0.68
N ALA A 136 8.26 13.67 0.93
CA ALA A 136 9.10 14.25 -0.11
C ALA A 136 9.84 13.23 -1.00
N PRO A 137 10.36 12.09 -0.47
CA PRO A 137 10.95 11.06 -1.32
C PRO A 137 9.96 10.48 -2.35
N LYS A 138 8.68 10.33 -1.98
CA LYS A 138 7.64 9.84 -2.89
C LYS A 138 7.34 10.84 -4.00
N LEU A 139 7.24 12.13 -3.66
CA LEU A 139 7.10 13.20 -4.66
C LEU A 139 8.28 13.18 -5.65
N LYS A 140 9.51 13.11 -5.14
CA LYS A 140 10.73 13.10 -5.98
C LYS A 140 10.75 11.88 -6.92
N GLU A 141 10.42 10.70 -6.40
CA GLU A 141 10.31 9.47 -7.17
C GLU A 141 9.27 9.60 -8.27
N ALA A 142 8.06 10.08 -7.94
CA ALA A 142 6.99 10.25 -8.90
C ALA A 142 7.27 11.33 -9.96
N ALA A 143 7.81 12.48 -9.55
CA ALA A 143 8.18 13.56 -10.45
C ALA A 143 9.22 13.11 -11.49
N SER A 144 10.15 12.23 -11.10
CA SER A 144 11.16 11.68 -12.02
C SER A 144 10.58 10.80 -13.13
N ARG A 145 9.36 10.28 -12.95
CA ARG A 145 8.66 9.39 -13.90
C ARG A 145 7.53 10.08 -14.65
N ALA A 146 6.99 11.18 -14.12
CA ALA A 146 5.77 11.83 -14.60
C ALA A 146 5.80 12.15 -16.11
N SER A 147 6.93 12.64 -16.63
CA SER A 147 7.07 13.00 -18.05
C SER A 147 6.95 11.81 -18.99
N THR A 148 7.26 10.58 -18.56
CA THR A 148 7.07 9.33 -19.32
C THR A 148 5.59 9.10 -19.66
N TYR A 149 4.70 9.63 -18.83
CA TYR A 149 3.25 9.54 -19.00
C TYR A 149 2.63 10.87 -19.42
N GLU A 150 3.43 11.82 -19.91
CA GLU A 150 3.01 13.18 -20.30
C GLU A 150 2.36 13.98 -19.15
N PHE A 151 2.74 13.68 -17.91
CA PHE A 151 2.33 14.43 -16.73
C PHE A 151 3.40 15.44 -16.29
N GLN A 152 2.93 16.55 -15.76
CA GLN A 152 3.65 17.52 -14.96
C GLN A 152 3.14 17.41 -13.53
N LEU A 153 3.95 16.84 -12.65
CA LEU A 153 3.62 16.69 -11.23
C LEU A 153 4.17 17.88 -10.44
N GLN A 154 3.30 18.59 -9.73
CA GLN A 154 3.66 19.71 -8.87
C GLN A 154 3.36 19.38 -7.41
N GLY A 155 4.37 19.50 -6.56
CA GLY A 155 4.27 19.24 -5.13
C GLY A 155 4.05 20.52 -4.33
N PHE A 156 3.15 20.49 -3.37
CA PHE A 156 2.85 21.59 -2.46
C PHE A 156 3.12 21.16 -1.01
N PRO A 157 4.13 21.77 -0.34
CA PRO A 157 4.53 21.34 0.99
C PRO A 157 3.48 21.72 2.03
N VAL A 158 3.24 20.81 2.97
CA VAL A 158 2.36 20.98 4.14
C VAL A 158 3.11 20.45 5.37
N GLU A 159 3.50 21.32 6.28
CA GLU A 159 4.20 20.91 7.51
C GLU A 159 3.23 20.50 8.62
N ASN A 160 1.99 20.99 8.55
CA ASN A 160 0.91 20.66 9.47
C ASN A 160 -0.46 20.91 8.83
N GLU A 161 -1.49 20.27 9.37
CA GLU A 161 -2.86 20.31 8.87
C GLU A 161 -3.43 21.73 8.66
N LYS A 162 -3.02 22.72 9.47
CA LYS A 162 -3.55 24.08 9.38
C LYS A 162 -3.15 24.80 8.08
N GLU A 163 -2.13 24.31 7.40
CA GLU A 163 -1.68 24.85 6.11
C GLU A 163 -2.49 24.32 4.93
N VAL A 164 -3.19 23.18 5.09
CA VAL A 164 -3.97 22.52 4.04
C VAL A 164 -4.93 23.49 3.35
N PRO A 165 -5.73 24.32 4.05
CA PRO A 165 -6.64 25.24 3.38
C PRO A 165 -5.95 26.25 2.48
N GLN A 166 -4.76 26.73 2.85
CA GLN A 166 -4.00 27.68 2.04
C GLN A 166 -3.35 26.99 0.84
N GLN A 167 -2.67 25.88 1.07
CA GLN A 167 -1.97 25.14 0.01
C GLN A 167 -2.95 24.58 -1.03
N LEU A 168 -4.11 24.07 -0.58
CA LEU A 168 -5.14 23.55 -1.46
C LEU A 168 -5.69 24.62 -2.40
N ARG A 169 -5.87 25.87 -1.94
CA ARG A 169 -6.36 26.95 -2.82
C ARG A 169 -5.42 27.21 -3.98
N THR A 170 -4.12 27.27 -3.73
CA THR A 170 -3.10 27.46 -4.78
C THR A 170 -3.04 26.24 -5.69
N LEU A 171 -3.01 25.03 -5.09
CA LEU A 171 -2.99 23.76 -5.80
C LEU A 171 -4.13 23.63 -6.83
N LEU A 172 -5.35 23.96 -6.40
CA LEU A 172 -6.57 23.89 -7.23
C LEU A 172 -6.55 24.90 -8.38
N SER A 173 -5.82 26.01 -8.27
CA SER A 173 -5.68 26.97 -9.37
C SER A 173 -4.63 26.57 -10.41
N GLU A 174 -3.70 25.69 -10.05
CA GLU A 174 -2.54 25.33 -10.90
C GLU A 174 -2.66 23.91 -11.49
N SER A 175 -3.52 23.07 -10.92
CA SER A 175 -3.64 21.64 -11.26
C SER A 175 -4.92 21.30 -12.03
N GLU A 176 -4.84 20.31 -12.91
CA GLU A 176 -6.00 19.73 -13.62
C GLU A 176 -6.58 18.52 -12.89
N ALA A 177 -5.80 17.89 -12.02
CA ALA A 177 -6.26 16.87 -11.09
C ALA A 177 -5.44 16.93 -9.80
N LEU A 178 -6.03 16.49 -8.70
CA LEU A 178 -5.31 16.23 -7.46
C LEU A 178 -4.99 14.74 -7.35
N TRP A 179 -3.79 14.41 -6.90
CA TRP A 179 -3.42 13.05 -6.50
C TRP A 179 -3.14 13.03 -5.01
N LEU A 180 -3.98 12.29 -4.28
CA LEU A 180 -3.79 12.04 -2.86
C LEU A 180 -2.91 10.81 -2.68
N ILE A 181 -1.97 10.89 -1.76
CA ILE A 181 -1.12 9.77 -1.32
C ILE A 181 -1.28 9.57 0.20
N PRO A 182 -0.92 8.40 0.75
CA PRO A 182 -0.90 8.20 2.20
C PRO A 182 0.08 9.17 2.88
N ASP A 183 -0.45 10.26 3.42
CA ASP A 183 0.30 11.28 4.15
C ASP A 183 -0.54 11.75 5.34
N SER A 184 -0.14 11.37 6.56
CA SER A 184 -0.91 11.66 7.77
C SER A 184 -0.83 13.11 8.24
N THR A 185 0.03 13.93 7.64
CA THR A 185 0.13 15.36 7.94
C THR A 185 -0.86 16.15 7.07
N VAL A 186 -1.03 15.71 5.82
CA VAL A 186 -2.00 16.28 4.88
C VAL A 186 -3.40 15.74 5.12
N LEU A 187 -3.55 14.44 5.37
CA LEU A 187 -4.83 13.71 5.40
C LEU A 187 -5.22 13.32 6.82
N THR A 188 -6.08 14.13 7.41
CA THR A 188 -6.82 13.88 8.65
C THR A 188 -8.30 13.70 8.32
N ASP A 189 -9.09 13.22 9.29
CA ASP A 189 -10.55 13.07 9.10
C ASP A 189 -11.23 14.40 8.68
N GLU A 190 -10.70 15.52 9.19
CA GLU A 190 -11.20 16.88 8.91
C GLU A 190 -10.73 17.37 7.53
N SER A 191 -9.44 17.21 7.22
CA SER A 191 -8.87 17.72 5.97
C SER A 191 -9.35 16.94 4.74
N ILE A 192 -9.58 15.62 4.86
CA ILE A 192 -10.07 14.79 3.74
C ILE A 192 -11.37 15.35 3.17
N ARG A 193 -12.36 15.62 4.03
CA ARG A 193 -13.66 16.15 3.59
C ARG A 193 -13.49 17.50 2.92
N PHE A 194 -12.75 18.39 3.57
CA PHE A 194 -12.48 19.74 3.05
C PHE A 194 -11.79 19.72 1.69
N ILE A 195 -10.80 18.82 1.49
CA ILE A 195 -10.08 18.66 0.22
C ILE A 195 -11.03 18.21 -0.88
N LEU A 196 -11.81 17.16 -0.64
CA LEU A 196 -12.71 16.59 -1.64
C LEU A 196 -13.82 17.57 -2.04
N GLU A 197 -14.46 18.22 -1.06
CA GLU A 197 -15.50 19.22 -1.31
C GLU A 197 -14.98 20.43 -2.08
N SER A 198 -13.80 20.94 -1.69
CA SER A 198 -13.17 22.09 -2.36
C SER A 198 -12.76 21.75 -3.80
N ALA A 199 -12.23 20.54 -4.03
CA ALA A 199 -11.83 20.09 -5.35
C ALA A 199 -13.05 19.93 -6.28
N VAL A 200 -14.12 19.31 -5.81
CA VAL A 200 -15.39 19.20 -6.56
C VAL A 200 -15.95 20.59 -6.86
N ALA A 201 -15.99 21.51 -5.89
CA ALA A 201 -16.46 22.88 -6.09
C ALA A 201 -15.63 23.67 -7.11
N LYS A 202 -14.34 23.34 -7.27
CA LYS A 202 -13.44 23.90 -8.30
C LYS A 202 -13.41 23.10 -9.59
N GLN A 203 -14.23 22.05 -9.70
CA GLN A 203 -14.26 21.13 -10.83
C GLN A 203 -12.90 20.48 -11.12
N VAL A 204 -12.10 20.22 -10.08
CA VAL A 204 -10.82 19.51 -10.18
C VAL A 204 -11.04 18.06 -9.73
N PRO A 205 -10.87 17.05 -10.60
CA PRO A 205 -10.95 15.65 -10.21
C PRO A 205 -9.88 15.28 -9.19
N VAL A 206 -10.26 14.42 -8.24
CA VAL A 206 -9.33 13.86 -7.25
C VAL A 206 -9.13 12.37 -7.52
N VAL A 207 -7.86 11.94 -7.56
CA VAL A 207 -7.44 10.55 -7.60
C VAL A 207 -6.93 10.16 -6.22
N GLY A 208 -7.60 9.21 -5.56
CA GLY A 208 -7.31 8.74 -4.22
C GLY A 208 -6.68 7.35 -4.16
N PHE A 209 -6.44 6.89 -2.93
CA PHE A 209 -5.91 5.55 -2.63
C PHE A 209 -6.86 4.71 -1.75
N SER A 210 -8.08 5.18 -1.52
CA SER A 210 -9.10 4.53 -0.69
C SER A 210 -10.48 4.62 -1.35
N SER A 211 -11.23 3.53 -1.34
CA SER A 211 -12.61 3.51 -1.83
C SER A 211 -13.52 4.47 -1.05
N GLU A 212 -13.22 4.70 0.24
CA GLU A 212 -13.89 5.73 1.05
C GLU A 212 -13.77 7.12 0.41
N PHE A 213 -12.63 7.46 -0.18
CA PHE A 213 -12.46 8.77 -0.83
C PHE A 213 -13.34 8.87 -2.08
N THR A 214 -13.46 7.79 -2.84
CA THR A 214 -14.38 7.74 -3.99
C THR A 214 -15.82 7.95 -3.53
N ARG A 215 -16.23 7.29 -2.43
CA ARG A 215 -17.56 7.48 -1.83
C ARG A 215 -17.79 8.90 -1.34
N LEU A 216 -16.75 9.55 -0.82
CA LEU A 216 -16.78 10.95 -0.35
C LEU A 216 -16.65 12.00 -1.48
N GLY A 217 -16.49 11.60 -2.74
CA GLY A 217 -16.55 12.49 -3.89
C GLY A 217 -15.28 12.54 -4.76
N ALA A 218 -14.22 11.82 -4.43
CA ALA A 218 -13.10 11.63 -5.34
C ALA A 218 -13.57 10.96 -6.63
N LEU A 219 -12.98 11.32 -7.77
CA LEU A 219 -13.35 10.75 -9.07
C LEU A 219 -13.04 9.26 -9.14
N LEU A 220 -11.84 8.90 -8.69
CA LEU A 220 -11.23 7.59 -8.85
C LEU A 220 -10.39 7.30 -7.62
N SER A 221 -10.35 6.05 -7.15
CA SER A 221 -9.32 5.58 -6.23
C SER A 221 -8.71 4.29 -6.69
N MET A 222 -7.41 4.15 -6.42
CA MET A 222 -6.66 2.91 -6.60
C MET A 222 -6.24 2.42 -5.21
N SER A 223 -6.91 1.39 -4.71
CA SER A 223 -6.66 0.87 -3.36
C SER A 223 -6.06 -0.52 -3.37
N ILE A 224 -5.33 -0.84 -2.30
CA ILE A 224 -4.77 -2.16 -2.08
C ILE A 224 -5.80 -2.99 -1.31
N ASP A 225 -6.03 -4.22 -1.78
CA ASP A 225 -6.76 -5.23 -1.04
C ASP A 225 -5.77 -5.99 -0.14
N TYR A 226 -5.95 -5.91 1.18
CA TYR A 226 -5.02 -6.53 2.13
C TYR A 226 -5.04 -8.06 2.04
N GLY A 227 -6.16 -8.66 1.66
CA GLY A 227 -6.23 -10.09 1.36
C GLY A 227 -5.35 -10.46 0.17
N GLU A 228 -5.28 -9.62 -0.86
CA GLU A 228 -4.37 -9.84 -2.01
C GLU A 228 -2.90 -9.68 -1.62
N VAL A 229 -2.56 -8.76 -0.70
CA VAL A 229 -1.20 -8.66 -0.13
C VAL A 229 -0.84 -9.97 0.57
N GLY A 230 -1.75 -10.49 1.39
CA GLY A 230 -1.65 -11.79 2.02
C GLY A 230 -1.44 -12.92 1.01
N ARG A 231 -2.28 -12.97 -0.01
CA ARG A 231 -2.24 -14.00 -1.06
C ARG A 231 -0.88 -14.02 -1.77
N GLU A 232 -0.35 -12.85 -2.13
CA GLU A 232 0.99 -12.73 -2.72
C GLU A 232 2.09 -13.20 -1.75
N ALA A 233 1.97 -12.91 -0.45
CA ALA A 233 2.89 -13.39 0.56
C ALA A 233 2.82 -14.93 0.70
N GLY A 234 1.63 -15.52 0.59
CA GLY A 234 1.43 -16.98 0.60
C GLY A 234 2.10 -17.65 -0.60
N LEU A 235 1.92 -17.09 -1.81
CA LEU A 235 2.59 -17.58 -3.01
C LEU A 235 4.12 -17.44 -2.93
N LEU A 236 4.62 -16.34 -2.37
CA LEU A 236 6.05 -16.14 -2.15
C LEU A 236 6.61 -17.15 -1.13
N ALA A 237 5.93 -17.33 0.00
CA ALA A 237 6.32 -18.32 1.00
C ALA A 237 6.33 -19.74 0.43
N LYS A 238 5.34 -20.11 -0.39
CA LYS A 238 5.29 -21.40 -1.07
C LYS A 238 6.48 -21.62 -1.98
N ARG A 239 6.85 -20.63 -2.80
CA ARG A 239 8.03 -20.72 -3.68
C ARG A 239 9.34 -20.85 -2.90
N ILE A 240 9.46 -20.16 -1.76
CA ILE A 240 10.65 -20.25 -0.90
C ILE A 240 10.74 -21.63 -0.25
N VAL A 241 9.66 -22.10 0.37
CA VAL A 241 9.59 -23.41 1.04
C VAL A 241 9.84 -24.57 0.07
N ASN A 242 9.32 -24.47 -1.16
CA ASN A 242 9.55 -25.47 -2.20
C ASN A 242 10.96 -25.40 -2.84
N GLY A 243 11.78 -24.40 -2.49
CA GLY A 243 13.09 -24.18 -3.07
C GLY A 243 13.09 -23.62 -4.50
N GLU A 244 11.93 -23.18 -5.00
CA GLU A 244 11.77 -22.53 -6.31
C GLU A 244 12.37 -21.12 -6.32
N GLN A 245 12.44 -20.47 -5.16
CA GLN A 245 13.13 -19.19 -4.97
C GLN A 245 14.04 -19.23 -3.74
N ARG A 246 15.19 -18.55 -3.84
CA ARG A 246 16.18 -18.47 -2.75
C ARG A 246 16.45 -17.01 -2.42
N LEU A 247 16.58 -16.73 -1.13
CA LEU A 247 16.95 -15.41 -0.63
C LEU A 247 18.45 -15.13 -0.87
N PRO A 248 18.86 -13.86 -1.02
CA PRO A 248 18.05 -12.65 -0.93
C PRO A 248 17.15 -12.41 -2.16
N LEU A 249 15.96 -11.87 -1.93
CA LEU A 249 14.99 -11.51 -2.99
C LEU A 249 14.51 -10.07 -2.80
N THR A 250 14.37 -9.35 -3.91
CA THR A 250 13.67 -8.07 -3.90
C THR A 250 12.20 -8.26 -3.52
N PRO A 251 11.63 -7.40 -2.66
CA PRO A 251 10.21 -7.46 -2.32
C PRO A 251 9.33 -7.37 -3.58
N VAL A 252 8.20 -8.07 -3.55
CA VAL A 252 7.26 -8.12 -4.69
C VAL A 252 6.14 -7.10 -4.51
N SER A 253 5.66 -6.53 -5.61
CA SER A 253 4.47 -5.67 -5.59
C SER A 253 3.19 -6.48 -5.59
N VAL A 254 2.13 -5.90 -5.02
CA VAL A 254 0.78 -6.47 -5.13
C VAL A 254 0.32 -6.49 -6.59
N GLN A 255 -0.16 -7.66 -7.05
CA GLN A 255 -0.57 -7.84 -8.45
C GLN A 255 -1.98 -7.33 -8.70
N ARG A 256 -2.91 -7.60 -7.78
CA ARG A 256 -4.30 -7.14 -7.88
C ARG A 256 -4.51 -5.92 -6.99
N ILE A 257 -5.08 -4.87 -7.57
CA ILE A 257 -5.52 -3.66 -6.86
C ILE A 257 -7.01 -3.51 -7.11
N ARG A 258 -7.69 -2.72 -6.30
CA ARG A 258 -9.07 -2.32 -6.55
C ARG A 258 -9.10 -0.93 -7.16
N ILE A 259 -9.95 -0.77 -8.17
CA ILE A 259 -10.21 0.52 -8.80
C ILE A 259 -11.68 0.87 -8.55
N THR A 260 -11.91 1.98 -7.85
CA THR A 260 -13.26 2.48 -7.57
C THR A 260 -13.49 3.82 -8.23
N VAL A 261 -14.68 4.02 -8.79
CA VAL A 261 -15.04 5.22 -9.56
C VAL A 261 -16.29 5.88 -8.99
N ASN A 262 -16.34 7.21 -8.94
CA ASN A 262 -17.55 7.95 -8.64
C ASN A 262 -18.18 8.48 -9.94
N GLN A 263 -19.27 7.83 -10.39
CA GLN A 263 -19.95 8.19 -11.64
C GLN A 263 -20.71 9.51 -11.51
N LYS A 264 -21.12 9.89 -10.29
CA LYS A 264 -21.76 11.19 -10.04
C LYS A 264 -20.74 12.32 -10.17
N THR A 265 -19.57 12.17 -9.56
CA THR A 265 -18.46 13.11 -9.70
C THR A 265 -18.02 13.20 -11.17
N ALA A 266 -17.84 12.08 -11.86
CA ALA A 266 -17.49 12.09 -13.29
C ALA A 266 -18.46 12.95 -14.11
N ARG A 267 -19.78 12.72 -13.97
CA ARG A 267 -20.82 13.52 -14.65
C ARG A 267 -20.79 14.99 -14.26
N TYR A 268 -20.62 15.31 -12.99
CA TYR A 268 -20.54 16.69 -12.50
C TYR A 268 -19.33 17.44 -13.08
N LEU A 269 -18.21 16.74 -13.26
CA LEU A 269 -16.99 17.27 -13.88
C LEU A 269 -17.03 17.27 -15.41
N GLY A 270 -18.13 16.82 -16.04
CA GLY A 270 -18.23 16.69 -17.50
C GLY A 270 -17.32 15.59 -18.08
N LEU A 271 -16.86 14.66 -17.24
CA LEU A 271 -16.01 13.54 -17.64
C LEU A 271 -16.87 12.34 -18.03
N THR A 272 -16.58 11.76 -19.20
CA THR A 272 -17.18 10.50 -19.63
C THR A 272 -16.17 9.39 -19.40
N ILE A 273 -16.53 8.39 -18.62
CA ILE A 273 -15.70 7.19 -18.45
C ILE A 273 -16.04 6.23 -19.60
N PRO A 274 -15.07 5.90 -20.47
CA PRO A 274 -15.31 4.99 -21.59
C PRO A 274 -15.75 3.62 -21.09
N LYS A 275 -16.73 3.01 -21.76
CA LYS A 275 -17.27 1.68 -21.38
C LYS A 275 -16.21 0.59 -21.42
N GLU A 276 -15.19 0.75 -22.25
CA GLU A 276 -14.06 -0.16 -22.36
C GLU A 276 -13.28 -0.27 -21.03
N LEU A 277 -13.45 0.68 -20.12
CA LEU A 277 -12.82 0.65 -18.80
C LEU A 277 -13.65 -0.10 -17.75
N ASP A 278 -14.89 -0.50 -18.04
CA ASP A 278 -15.76 -1.17 -17.06
C ASP A 278 -15.13 -2.44 -16.49
N SER A 279 -14.37 -3.20 -17.29
CA SER A 279 -13.66 -4.40 -16.82
C SER A 279 -12.49 -4.12 -15.87
N LEU A 280 -12.03 -2.86 -15.79
CA LEU A 280 -11.00 -2.43 -14.86
C LEU A 280 -11.57 -1.92 -13.55
N ILE A 281 -12.87 -1.61 -13.50
CA ILE A 281 -13.53 -0.98 -12.35
C ILE A 281 -14.14 -2.08 -11.48
N ASP A 282 -13.67 -2.19 -10.23
CA ASP A 282 -14.22 -3.14 -9.26
C ASP A 282 -15.52 -2.63 -8.64
N GLU A 283 -15.68 -1.31 -8.48
CA GLU A 283 -16.86 -0.71 -7.84
C GLU A 283 -17.13 0.71 -8.34
N THR A 284 -18.42 1.07 -8.41
CA THR A 284 -18.89 2.40 -8.82
C THR A 284 -19.82 3.01 -7.77
N TYR A 285 -19.72 4.33 -7.54
CA TYR A 285 -20.55 5.12 -6.61
C TYR A 285 -21.37 6.23 -7.31
#